data_AF-A0A920D0J2-F1
#
_entry.id   AF-A0A920D0J2-F1
#
_cell.length_a   1.000
_cell.length_b   1.000
_cell.length_c   1.000
_cell.angle_alpha   90.00
_cell.angle_beta   90.00
_cell.angle_gamma   90.00
#
_symmetry.space_group_name_H-M   'P 1'
#
loop_
_entity.id
_entity.type
_entity.pdbx_description
1 polymer ?
#
loop_
_entity_poly.entity_id
_entity_poly.type
_entity_poly.pdbx_seq_one_letter_code
_entity_poly.pdbx_strand_id
1 'polypeptide(L)'
;MKTKQKARLSGLIVVLGGACNLFISTALHSLLSGETSRLAFPSLASCLGSLLIYRGHLLLFVCLQSIVLVLAMLFFLTNSQPYQSKLRQVAPGIETPVPTGQHQHGSARWLGEEEWSYAFDHYTLDLRHPLIRHLIHSGYDDLQFLHASKQEVIEDEAVSSENYSET
;
A
#
# COMPACT_ATOMS: atom_id res chain seq x y z
N MET A 1 5.95 -6.03 5.07
CA MET A 1 5.95 -5.47 6.46
C MET A 1 7.32 -4.89 6.81
N LYS A 2 7.36 -3.71 7.46
CA LYS A 2 8.58 -3.20 8.08
C LYS A 2 9.02 -4.15 9.20
N THR A 3 10.32 -4.36 9.41
CA THR A 3 10.86 -5.24 10.47
C THR A 3 10.27 -4.95 11.86
N LYS A 4 10.06 -3.67 12.16
CA LYS A 4 9.37 -3.21 13.38
C LYS A 4 7.94 -3.76 13.53
N GLN A 5 7.18 -3.86 12.43
CA GLN A 5 5.81 -4.39 12.46
C GLN A 5 5.81 -5.92 12.62
N LYS A 6 6.74 -6.63 11.96
CA LYS A 6 6.91 -8.08 12.14
C LYS A 6 7.24 -8.43 13.58
N ALA A 7 8.14 -7.66 14.21
CA ALA A 7 8.50 -7.84 15.61
C ALA A 7 7.31 -7.60 16.55
N ARG A 8 6.52 -6.54 16.33
CA ARG A 8 5.29 -6.28 17.11
C ARG A 8 4.29 -7.43 17.01
N LEU A 9 4.04 -7.91 15.79
CA LEU A 9 3.07 -8.98 15.55
C LEU A 9 3.56 -10.34 16.06
N SER A 10 4.86 -10.65 15.91
CA SER A 10 5.49 -11.82 16.51
C SER A 10 5.42 -11.77 18.04
N GLY A 11 5.68 -10.62 18.64
CA GLY A 11 5.50 -10.41 20.09
C GLY A 11 4.05 -10.63 20.54
N LEU A 12 3.07 -10.15 19.77
CA LEU A 12 1.66 -10.39 20.04
C LEU A 12 1.30 -11.89 20.02
N ILE A 13 1.85 -12.65 19.05
CA ILE A 13 1.66 -14.11 18.97
C ILE A 13 2.21 -14.79 20.23
N VAL A 14 3.38 -14.39 20.71
CA VAL A 14 3.99 -14.97 21.93
C VAL A 14 3.17 -14.65 23.18
N VAL A 15 2.68 -13.42 23.33
CA VAL A 15 1.88 -13.00 24.50
C VAL A 15 0.53 -13.70 24.51
N LEU A 16 -0.22 -13.63 23.40
CA LEU A 16 -1.53 -14.26 23.31
C LEU A 16 -1.43 -15.78 23.38
N GLY A 17 -0.45 -16.36 22.67
CA GLY A 17 -0.14 -17.78 22.71
C GLY A 17 0.25 -18.25 24.11
N GLY A 18 1.05 -17.47 24.85
CA GLY A 18 1.42 -17.77 26.24
C GLY A 18 0.24 -17.71 27.20
N ALA A 19 -0.64 -16.71 27.06
CA ALA A 19 -1.87 -16.62 27.84
C ALA A 19 -2.79 -17.82 27.58
N CYS A 20 -3.02 -18.18 26.32
CA CYS A 20 -3.79 -19.37 25.96
C CYS A 20 -3.12 -20.66 26.45
N ASN A 21 -1.79 -20.77 26.31
CA ASN A 21 -1.02 -21.93 26.73
C ASN A 21 -1.14 -22.15 28.24
N LEU A 22 -1.16 -21.10 29.06
CA LEU A 22 -1.36 -21.23 30.51
C LEU A 22 -2.66 -21.98 30.86
N PHE A 23 -3.76 -21.68 30.17
CA PHE A 23 -5.04 -22.36 30.41
C PHE A 23 -5.04 -23.78 29.86
N ILE A 24 -4.51 -23.98 28.65
CA ILE A 24 -4.45 -25.29 27.99
C ILE A 24 -3.53 -26.25 28.76
N SER A 25 -2.36 -25.78 29.20
CA SER A 25 -1.41 -26.59 29.97
C SER A 25 -2.00 -27.01 31.31
N THR A 26 -2.72 -26.12 31.98
CA THR A 26 -3.38 -26.41 33.26
C THR A 26 -4.50 -27.42 33.08
N ALA A 27 -5.35 -27.26 32.06
CA ALA A 27 -6.42 -28.19 31.76
C ALA A 27 -5.88 -29.58 31.38
N LEU A 28 -4.81 -29.63 30.59
CA LEU A 28 -4.16 -30.87 30.18
C LEU A 28 -3.44 -31.56 31.35
N HIS A 29 -2.76 -30.79 32.20
CA HIS A 29 -2.13 -31.32 33.42
C HIS A 29 -3.17 -31.92 34.38
N SER A 30 -4.29 -31.23 34.60
CA SER A 30 -5.37 -31.70 35.49
C SER A 30 -6.04 -32.97 34.95
N LEU A 31 -6.19 -33.07 33.62
CA LEU A 31 -6.71 -34.26 32.94
C LEU A 31 -5.74 -35.44 33.05
N LEU A 32 -4.45 -35.22 32.79
CA LEU A 32 -3.41 -36.25 32.83
C LEU A 32 -3.12 -36.75 34.25
N SER A 33 -3.18 -35.85 35.24
CA SER A 33 -3.03 -36.19 36.66
C SER A 33 -4.27 -36.86 37.26
N GLY A 34 -5.38 -36.91 36.51
CA GLY A 34 -6.64 -37.52 36.96
C GLY A 34 -7.42 -36.70 37.99
N GLU A 35 -7.02 -35.45 38.27
CA GLU A 35 -7.72 -34.57 39.23
C GLU A 35 -9.10 -34.16 38.73
N THR A 36 -9.29 -34.11 37.41
CA THR A 36 -10.57 -33.73 36.80
C THR A 36 -10.91 -34.61 35.60
N SER A 37 -12.12 -35.18 35.58
CA SER A 37 -12.64 -35.94 34.43
C SER A 37 -13.24 -35.06 33.32
N ARG A 38 -13.19 -33.72 33.49
CA ARG A 38 -13.78 -32.73 32.56
C ARG A 38 -12.80 -31.59 32.34
N LEU A 39 -12.80 -31.02 31.13
CA LEU A 39 -12.10 -29.78 30.82
C LEU A 39 -12.77 -28.62 31.56
N ALA A 40 -12.16 -28.21 32.67
CA ALA A 40 -12.55 -27.02 33.41
C ALA A 40 -11.49 -25.93 33.24
N PHE A 41 -11.92 -24.68 33.26
CA PHE A 41 -11.02 -23.52 33.25
C PHE A 41 -10.89 -22.97 34.68
N PRO A 42 -9.81 -23.34 35.40
CA PRO A 42 -9.59 -22.85 36.75
C PRO A 42 -9.24 -21.36 36.77
N SER A 43 -9.31 -20.76 37.96
CA SER A 43 -8.96 -19.35 38.14
C SER A 43 -7.48 -19.08 37.79
N LEU A 44 -7.17 -17.86 37.34
CA LEU A 44 -5.81 -17.47 36.94
C LEU A 44 -4.77 -17.72 38.05
N ALA A 45 -5.13 -17.43 39.30
CA ALA A 45 -4.25 -17.65 40.46
C ALA A 45 -3.94 -19.14 40.67
N SER A 46 -4.94 -20.01 40.49
CA SER A 46 -4.78 -21.46 40.59
C SER A 46 -3.88 -22.00 39.47
N CYS A 47 -4.03 -21.50 38.24
CA CYS A 47 -3.15 -21.86 37.11
C CYS A 47 -1.69 -21.53 37.42
N LEU A 48 -1.44 -20.31 37.91
CA LEU A 48 -0.10 -19.84 38.21
C LEU A 48 0.54 -20.60 39.39
N GLY A 49 -0.25 -20.88 40.43
CA GLY A 49 0.18 -21.70 41.56
C GLY A 49 0.54 -23.13 41.13
N SER A 50 -0.35 -23.77 40.36
CA SER A 50 -0.10 -25.12 39.83
C SER A 50 1.15 -25.18 38.95
N LEU A 51 1.36 -24.17 38.11
CA LEU A 51 2.53 -24.09 37.23
C LEU A 51 3.85 -24.05 38.00
N LEU A 52 3.91 -23.34 39.12
CA LEU A 52 5.13 -23.17 39.92
C LEU A 52 5.38 -24.32 40.90
N ILE A 53 4.31 -24.96 41.40
CA ILE A 53 4.40 -26.03 42.40
C ILE A 53 4.75 -27.37 41.73
N TYR A 54 4.12 -27.70 40.60
CA TYR A 54 4.26 -29.00 39.96
C TYR A 54 5.26 -28.97 38.80
N ARG A 55 6.40 -29.67 38.95
CA ARG A 55 7.42 -29.78 37.90
C ARG A 55 6.88 -30.36 36.58
N GLY A 56 5.96 -31.31 36.66
CA GLY A 56 5.31 -31.91 35.47
C GLY A 56 4.49 -30.89 34.68
N HIS A 57 3.75 -30.02 35.38
CA HIS A 57 3.00 -28.93 34.75
C HIS A 57 3.96 -27.92 34.12
N LEU A 58 5.02 -27.52 34.82
CA LEU A 58 6.04 -26.61 34.29
C LEU A 58 6.68 -27.14 33.01
N LEU A 59 7.06 -28.42 32.98
CA LEU A 59 7.66 -29.04 31.80
C LEU A 59 6.68 -29.06 30.62
N LEU A 60 5.42 -29.40 30.88
CA LEU A 60 4.37 -29.42 29.86
C LEU A 60 4.10 -28.02 29.30
N PHE A 61 4.02 -27.00 30.17
CA PHE A 61 3.89 -25.61 29.77
C PHE A 61 5.05 -25.16 28.88
N VAL A 62 6.30 -25.45 29.28
CA VAL A 62 7.50 -25.08 28.51
C VAL A 62 7.54 -25.80 27.16
N CYS A 63 7.16 -27.07 27.11
CA CYS A 63 7.07 -27.83 25.86
C CYS A 63 6.09 -27.18 24.88
N LEU A 64 4.87 -26.89 25.32
CA LEU A 64 3.87 -26.20 24.49
C LEU A 64 4.27 -24.76 24.14
N GLN A 65 4.91 -24.05 25.08
CA GLN A 65 5.40 -22.69 24.84
C GLN A 65 6.50 -22.67 23.78
N SER A 66 7.33 -23.70 23.73
CA SER A 66 8.38 -23.82 22.71
C SER A 66 7.79 -23.94 21.30
N ILE A 67 6.66 -24.62 21.14
CA ILE A 67 5.94 -24.71 19.85
C ILE A 67 5.45 -23.32 19.43
N VAL A 68 4.86 -22.55 20.34
CA VAL A 68 4.43 -21.16 20.08
C VAL A 68 5.62 -20.29 19.68
N LEU A 69 6.77 -20.43 20.34
CA LEU A 69 7.98 -19.69 19.99
C LEU A 69 8.51 -20.06 18.60
N VAL A 70 8.52 -21.35 18.25
CA VAL A 70 8.90 -21.81 16.91
C VAL A 70 7.94 -21.24 15.86
N LEU A 71 6.63 -21.24 16.10
CA LEU A 71 5.65 -20.62 15.20
C LEU A 71 5.87 -19.11 15.05
N ALA A 72 6.14 -18.41 16.14
CA ALA A 72 6.43 -16.97 16.12
C ALA A 72 7.73 -16.66 15.37
N MET A 73 8.74 -17.52 15.50
CA MET A 73 10.00 -17.45 14.75
C MET A 73 9.76 -17.72 13.26
N LEU A 74 9.06 -18.79 12.91
CA LEU A 74 8.68 -19.10 11.53
C LEU A 74 7.92 -17.93 10.90
N PHE A 75 6.92 -17.38 11.60
CA PHE A 75 6.20 -16.19 11.15
C PHE A 75 7.15 -15.02 10.87
N PHE A 76 8.12 -14.77 11.75
CA PHE A 76 9.06 -13.66 11.56
C PHE A 76 9.96 -13.85 10.33
N LEU A 77 10.49 -15.06 10.12
CA LEU A 77 11.39 -15.37 9.00
C LEU A 77 10.65 -15.50 7.66
N THR A 78 9.55 -16.24 7.61
CA THR A 78 8.91 -16.62 6.34
C THR A 78 7.91 -15.59 5.83
N ASN A 79 7.37 -14.72 6.68
CA ASN A 79 6.40 -13.72 6.27
C ASN A 79 7.07 -12.53 5.56
N SER A 80 7.49 -12.70 4.31
CA SER A 80 8.15 -11.67 3.50
C SER A 80 7.18 -10.76 2.72
N GLN A 81 5.86 -11.01 2.76
CA GLN A 81 4.82 -10.29 2.01
C GLN A 81 5.24 -9.90 0.57
N PRO A 82 5.61 -10.88 -0.28
CA PRO A 82 6.09 -10.60 -1.64
C PRO A 82 5.03 -9.95 -2.54
N TYR A 83 3.75 -10.04 -2.16
CA TYR A 83 2.63 -9.43 -2.86
C TYR A 83 2.52 -7.91 -2.64
N GLN A 84 3.23 -7.33 -1.67
CA GLN A 84 3.23 -5.88 -1.45
C GLN A 84 4.32 -5.23 -2.29
N SER A 85 3.93 -4.65 -3.43
CA SER A 85 4.81 -3.77 -4.20
C SER A 85 4.88 -2.40 -3.54
N LYS A 86 6.05 -1.75 -3.65
CA LYS A 86 6.17 -0.33 -3.30
C LYS A 86 5.40 0.47 -4.34
N LEU A 87 4.73 1.54 -3.93
CA LEU A 87 4.07 2.46 -4.85
C LEU A 87 5.05 3.56 -5.26
N ARG A 88 5.00 3.97 -6.53
CA ARG A 88 5.68 5.14 -7.09
C ARG A 88 4.61 6.15 -7.50
N GLN A 89 4.81 7.38 -7.08
CA GLN A 89 3.98 8.49 -7.52
C GLN A 89 4.30 8.84 -8.97
N VAL A 90 3.25 8.94 -9.80
CA VAL A 90 3.36 9.24 -11.24
C VAL A 90 2.80 10.63 -11.52
N ALA A 91 1.73 11.01 -10.82
CA ALA A 91 1.14 12.34 -10.87
C ALA A 91 0.67 12.75 -9.46
N PRO A 92 0.36 14.04 -9.24
CA PRO A 92 -0.26 14.47 -7.98
C PRO A 92 -1.53 13.66 -7.69
N GLY A 93 -1.52 12.91 -6.57
CA GLY A 93 -2.64 12.06 -6.17
C GLY A 93 -2.77 10.71 -6.91
N ILE A 94 -1.88 10.39 -7.86
CA ILE A 94 -1.90 9.11 -8.59
C ILE A 94 -0.61 8.35 -8.33
N GLU A 95 -0.76 7.18 -7.72
CA GLU A 95 0.32 6.25 -7.42
C GLU A 95 0.11 4.93 -8.15
N THR A 96 1.21 4.34 -8.62
CA THR A 96 1.19 3.03 -9.29
C THR A 96 2.23 2.10 -8.67
N PRO A 97 1.99 0.78 -8.66
CA PRO A 97 2.97 -0.16 -8.13
C PRO A 97 4.25 -0.14 -8.97
N VAL A 98 5.39 -0.11 -8.29
CA VAL A 98 6.71 -0.29 -8.91
C VAL A 98 6.75 -1.67 -9.56
N PRO A 99 7.27 -1.81 -10.79
CA PRO A 99 7.44 -3.11 -11.41
C PRO A 99 8.36 -3.98 -10.54
N THR A 100 7.86 -5.16 -10.16
CA THR A 100 8.59 -6.10 -9.30
C THR A 100 8.38 -7.53 -9.78
N GLY A 101 9.40 -8.38 -9.67
CA GLY A 101 9.34 -9.80 -10.00
C GLY A 101 9.92 -10.18 -11.36
N GLN A 102 9.63 -11.40 -11.83
CA GLN A 102 10.10 -11.97 -13.11
C GLN A 102 9.22 -11.54 -14.30
N HIS A 103 8.66 -10.33 -14.26
CA HIS A 103 7.82 -9.75 -15.33
C HIS A 103 6.51 -10.54 -15.67
N GLN A 104 6.17 -11.58 -14.90
CA GLN A 104 5.03 -12.47 -15.18
C GLN A 104 3.64 -11.86 -14.95
N HIS A 105 3.56 -10.75 -14.22
CA HIS A 105 2.30 -10.06 -13.90
C HIS A 105 2.27 -8.62 -14.44
N GLY A 106 3.10 -8.34 -15.45
CA GLY A 106 3.27 -7.02 -16.01
C GLY A 106 4.51 -6.33 -15.44
N SER A 107 5.38 -5.94 -16.36
CA SER A 107 6.54 -5.08 -16.11
C SER A 107 6.34 -3.68 -16.67
N ALA A 108 5.13 -3.38 -17.12
CA ALA A 108 4.76 -2.07 -17.60
C ALA A 108 4.97 -1.07 -16.46
N ARG A 109 5.73 -0.04 -16.75
CA ARG A 109 5.98 1.09 -15.86
C ARG A 109 5.93 2.37 -16.65
N TRP A 110 5.69 3.45 -15.95
CA TRP A 110 5.84 4.79 -16.51
C TRP A 110 7.32 5.02 -16.87
N LEU A 111 7.51 5.57 -18.06
CA LEU A 111 8.81 5.90 -18.61
C LEU A 111 9.38 7.11 -17.85
N GLY A 112 10.64 7.04 -17.44
CA GLY A 112 11.30 8.18 -16.82
C GLY A 112 11.61 9.27 -17.85
N GLU A 113 11.67 10.54 -17.43
CA GLU A 113 12.01 11.66 -18.32
C GLU A 113 13.38 11.46 -18.98
N GLU A 114 14.31 10.84 -18.24
CA GLU A 114 15.65 10.49 -18.70
C GLU A 114 15.67 9.48 -19.86
N GLU A 115 14.58 8.74 -20.06
CA GLU A 115 14.48 7.71 -21.09
C GLU A 115 13.72 8.21 -22.33
N TRP A 116 13.11 9.39 -22.27
CA TRP A 116 12.28 9.91 -23.36
C TRP A 116 13.09 10.09 -24.64
N SER A 117 14.33 10.57 -24.54
CA SER A 117 15.20 10.79 -25.70
C SER A 117 15.61 9.50 -26.42
N TYR A 118 15.54 8.35 -25.74
CA TYR A 118 15.83 7.05 -26.32
C TYR A 118 14.56 6.33 -26.80
N ALA A 119 13.47 6.48 -26.06
CA ALA A 119 12.20 5.81 -26.37
C ALA A 119 11.42 6.50 -27.50
N PHE A 120 11.60 7.81 -27.67
CA PHE A 120 10.91 8.60 -28.67
C PHE A 120 11.90 9.31 -29.59
N ASP A 121 11.62 9.27 -30.89
CA ASP A 121 12.25 10.19 -31.83
C ASP A 121 11.80 11.61 -31.52
N HIS A 122 12.75 12.53 -31.48
CA HIS A 122 12.48 13.94 -31.25
C HIS A 122 12.94 14.76 -32.44
N TYR A 123 12.09 15.70 -32.84
CA TYR A 123 12.42 16.72 -33.83
C TYR A 123 12.40 18.07 -33.14
N THR A 124 13.50 18.82 -33.28
CA THR A 124 13.56 20.18 -32.74
C THR A 124 13.19 21.15 -33.86
N LEU A 125 12.12 21.92 -33.66
CA LEU A 125 11.66 22.92 -34.62
C LEU A 125 12.35 24.27 -34.34
N ASP A 126 12.98 24.86 -35.36
CA ASP A 126 13.49 26.23 -35.26
C ASP A 126 12.37 27.23 -35.56
N LEU A 127 11.84 27.86 -34.50
CA LEU A 127 10.79 28.87 -34.59
C LEU A 127 11.21 30.15 -35.35
N ARG A 128 12.51 30.36 -35.57
CA ARG A 128 13.03 31.50 -36.35
C ARG A 128 12.99 31.24 -37.85
N HIS A 129 12.72 30.01 -38.26
CA HIS A 129 12.64 29.68 -39.68
C HIS A 129 11.43 30.39 -40.30
N PRO A 130 11.61 31.14 -41.41
CA PRO A 130 10.56 32.00 -41.97
C PRO A 130 9.31 31.21 -42.37
N LEU A 131 9.48 29.99 -42.90
CA LEU A 131 8.37 29.11 -43.28
C LEU A 131 7.59 28.62 -42.05
N ILE A 132 8.26 28.25 -40.95
CA ILE A 132 7.59 27.79 -39.73
C ILE A 132 6.81 28.96 -39.10
N ARG A 133 7.40 30.15 -39.07
CA ARG A 133 6.74 31.36 -38.57
C ARG A 133 5.50 31.71 -39.39
N HIS A 134 5.56 31.56 -40.72
CA HIS A 134 4.42 31.76 -41.59
C HIS A 134 3.31 30.74 -41.31
N LEU A 135 3.65 29.44 -41.21
CA LEU A 135 2.69 28.38 -40.91
C LEU A 135 2.01 28.54 -39.54
N ILE A 136 2.75 28.97 -38.51
CA ILE A 136 2.18 29.24 -37.18
C ILE A 136 1.20 30.42 -37.25
N HIS A 137 1.54 31.47 -38.02
CA HIS A 137 0.70 32.64 -38.15
C HIS A 137 -0.58 32.36 -38.94
N SER A 138 -0.48 31.60 -40.04
CA SER A 138 -1.62 31.30 -40.91
C SER A 138 -2.40 30.04 -40.53
N GLY A 139 -1.91 29.26 -39.56
CA GLY A 139 -2.45 27.93 -39.25
C GLY A 139 -3.88 27.92 -38.71
N TYR A 140 -4.41 29.08 -38.32
CA TYR A 140 -5.78 29.24 -37.83
C TYR A 140 -6.72 29.92 -38.83
N ASP A 141 -6.21 30.42 -39.97
CA ASP A 141 -6.98 31.24 -40.92
C ASP A 141 -8.15 30.46 -41.55
N ASP A 142 -8.02 29.13 -41.69
CA ASP A 142 -9.04 28.27 -42.30
C ASP A 142 -10.08 27.74 -41.28
N LEU A 143 -9.90 27.99 -39.99
CA LEU A 143 -10.78 27.48 -38.94
C LEU A 143 -11.97 28.40 -38.72
N GLN A 144 -12.97 28.27 -39.60
CA GLN A 144 -14.20 29.09 -39.62
C GLN A 144 -14.92 29.17 -38.26
N PHE A 145 -14.83 28.12 -37.43
CA PHE A 145 -15.45 28.09 -36.09
C PHE A 145 -14.76 29.00 -35.06
N LEU A 146 -13.48 29.34 -35.23
CA LEU A 146 -12.77 30.31 -34.40
C LEU A 146 -13.13 31.74 -34.80
N HIS A 147 -13.48 31.97 -36.07
CA HIS A 147 -13.94 33.27 -36.54
C HIS A 147 -15.37 33.57 -36.08
N ALA A 148 -16.26 32.57 -36.10
CA ALA A 148 -17.63 32.71 -35.62
C ALA A 148 -17.70 33.12 -34.13
N SER A 149 -16.89 32.49 -33.27
CA SER A 149 -16.84 32.85 -31.85
C SER A 149 -16.20 34.22 -31.60
N LYS A 150 -15.24 34.63 -32.44
CA LYS A 150 -14.65 35.97 -32.36
C LYS A 150 -15.64 37.06 -32.83
N GLN A 151 -16.51 36.74 -33.77
CA GLN A 151 -17.54 37.67 -34.29
C GLN A 151 -18.67 37.87 -33.28
N GLU A 152 -19.15 36.82 -32.60
CA GLU A 152 -20.11 36.95 -31.48
C GLU A 152 -19.57 37.84 -30.35
N VAL A 153 -18.30 37.69 -29.98
CA VAL A 153 -17.66 38.51 -28.92
C VAL A 153 -17.52 39.98 -29.34
N ILE A 154 -17.25 40.26 -30.62
CA ILE A 154 -17.14 41.64 -31.14
C ILE A 154 -18.52 42.29 -31.28
N GLU A 155 -19.55 41.53 -31.67
CA GLU A 155 -20.94 42.02 -31.73
C GLU A 155 -21.49 42.34 -30.33
N ASP A 156 -21.20 41.53 -29.31
CA ASP A 156 -21.59 41.79 -27.92
C ASP A 156 -20.87 43.03 -27.33
N GLU A 157 -19.59 43.26 -27.65
CA GLU A 157 -18.87 44.47 -27.23
C GLU A 157 -19.34 45.74 -27.97
N ALA A 158 -19.66 45.64 -29.26
CA ALA A 158 -20.15 46.78 -30.05
C ALA A 158 -21.55 47.24 -29.59
N VAL A 159 -22.47 46.30 -29.35
CA VAL A 159 -23.83 46.56 -28.82
C VAL A 159 -23.79 47.17 -27.41
N SER A 160 -22.79 46.80 -26.60
CA SER A 160 -22.55 47.42 -25.28
C SER A 160 -22.10 48.88 -25.40
N SER A 161 -21.32 49.23 -26.43
CA SER A 161 -20.77 50.58 -26.61
C SER A 161 -21.73 51.61 -27.23
N GLU A 162 -22.67 51.19 -28.09
CA GLU A 162 -23.69 52.08 -28.68
C GLU A 162 -24.76 52.52 -27.67
N ASN A 163 -25.03 51.73 -26.64
CA ASN A 163 -25.98 52.10 -25.57
C ASN A 163 -25.47 53.22 -24.63
N TYR A 164 -24.20 53.64 -24.75
CA TYR A 164 -23.61 54.71 -23.93
C TYR A 164 -23.46 56.05 -24.66
N SER A 165 -23.78 56.15 -25.96
CA SER A 165 -23.62 57.39 -26.76
C SER A 165 -24.92 58.16 -27.02
N GLU A 166 -26.09 57.65 -26.61
CA GLU A 166 -27.41 58.30 -26.79
C GLU A 166 -27.97 59.04 -25.55
N THR A 167 -27.15 59.36 -24.54
CA THR A 167 -27.56 60.24 -23.41
C THR A 167 -26.96 61.63 -23.47
#